data_AF-A0A8C7L691-F1
#
_entry.id   AF-A0A8C7L691-F1
#
_cell.length_a   1.000
_cell.length_b   1.000
_cell.length_c   1.000
_cell.angle_alpha   90.00
_cell.angle_beta   90.00
_cell.angle_gamma   90.00
#
_symmetry.space_group_name_H-M   'P 1'
#
loop_
_entity.id
_entity.type
_entity.pdbx_description
1 polymer ?
#
loop_
_entity_poly.entity_id
_entity_poly.type
_entity_poly.pdbx_seq_one_letter_code
_entity_poly.pdbx_strand_id
1 'polypeptide(L)'
;MAMRRVTVPLVAGLVVVVVLSLLAEHCWADGGGLAERVIWAVNAGGEAHTDMHGIHFKKDPLEGKLGKASDYGVRLPILRSSPEDQILYQTERYNEDTFGYEVPIREEGDYILVLKYAEVYFAQSQQKVFDVRLNDHVVVKDLDIFERVGHSTAHDEIVPFSIRRGKLSVQGEVSTFNGKLTVEFVKGYYDNPKVCALYVMKGTLDDVPKLQPHPGLEKREELEEEEEEESEAGEEGGKKSTSTAPKYRVQSGPRTPNPYAADNSSLMFPILVAFGVFIPTLFCLCRL
;
A
#
# COMPACT_ATOMS: atom_id res chain seq x y z
N MET A 1 0.66 64.35 52.67
CA MET A 1 1.38 63.26 51.99
C MET A 1 0.47 62.03 52.05
N ALA A 2 -0.05 61.62 50.90
CA ALA A 2 -1.14 60.66 50.77
C ALA A 2 -0.62 59.22 50.73
N MET A 3 -1.39 58.27 51.27
CA MET A 3 -1.31 56.87 50.86
C MET A 3 -2.72 56.29 50.77
N ARG A 4 -3.17 56.13 49.51
CA ARG A 4 -4.43 55.52 49.11
C ARG A 4 -4.25 54.01 49.18
N ARG A 5 -5.04 53.32 50.01
CA ARG A 5 -5.13 51.84 50.00
C ARG A 5 -5.90 51.41 48.75
N VAL A 6 -5.26 50.65 47.89
CA VAL A 6 -5.89 50.00 46.73
C VAL A 6 -6.30 48.59 47.16
N THR A 7 -7.60 48.38 47.37
CA THR A 7 -8.20 47.06 47.49
C THR A 7 -8.44 46.50 46.09
N VAL A 8 -7.67 45.48 45.70
CA VAL A 8 -7.91 44.71 44.47
C VAL A 8 -9.12 43.80 44.73
N PRO A 9 -10.14 43.76 43.85
CA PRO A 9 -11.35 42.99 44.11
C PRO A 9 -11.09 41.49 43.90
N LEU A 10 -11.49 40.69 44.89
CA LEU A 10 -11.44 39.22 44.93
C LEU A 10 -12.09 38.55 43.69
N VAL A 11 -12.99 39.26 43.01
CA VAL A 11 -13.73 38.82 41.83
C VAL A 11 -12.82 38.63 40.60
N ALA A 12 -11.75 39.43 40.48
CA ALA A 12 -10.83 39.32 39.34
C ALA A 12 -9.99 38.03 39.40
N GLY A 13 -9.64 37.54 40.60
CA GLY A 13 -8.87 36.31 40.77
C GLY A 13 -9.66 35.06 40.37
N LEU A 14 -10.96 35.02 40.67
CA LEU A 14 -11.81 33.85 40.36
C LEU A 14 -12.08 33.72 38.86
N VAL A 15 -12.28 34.85 38.16
CA VAL A 15 -12.50 34.87 36.70
C VAL A 15 -11.24 34.47 35.95
N VAL A 16 -10.06 34.89 36.40
CA VAL A 16 -8.78 34.49 35.78
C VAL A 16 -8.51 32.99 35.95
N VAL A 17 -8.85 32.40 37.10
CA VAL A 17 -8.69 30.94 37.31
C VAL A 17 -9.67 30.14 36.46
N VAL A 18 -10.93 30.57 36.33
CA VAL A 18 -11.92 29.88 35.47
C VAL A 18 -11.57 30.03 33.98
N VAL A 19 -11.03 31.17 33.55
CA VAL A 19 -10.55 31.37 32.17
C VAL A 19 -9.26 30.58 31.90
N LEU A 20 -8.35 30.45 32.87
CA LEU A 20 -7.18 29.55 32.74
C LEU A 20 -7.57 28.07 32.73
N SER A 21 -8.60 27.66 33.48
CA SER A 21 -9.12 26.29 33.45
C SER A 21 -9.91 25.97 32.17
N LEU A 22 -10.64 26.94 31.60
CA LEU A 22 -11.35 26.78 30.31
C LEU A 22 -10.41 26.83 29.10
N LEU A 23 -9.26 27.51 29.20
CA LEU A 23 -8.22 27.50 28.18
C LEU A 23 -7.32 26.25 28.25
N ALA A 24 -7.37 25.47 29.34
CA ALA A 24 -6.66 24.20 29.46
C ALA A 24 -7.42 23.01 28.83
N GLU A 25 -8.68 23.19 28.43
CA GLU A 25 -9.51 22.12 27.85
C GLU A 25 -9.48 22.06 26.31
N HIS A 26 -8.68 22.89 25.62
CA HIS A 26 -8.67 22.96 24.15
C HIS A 26 -7.31 22.77 23.47
N CYS A 27 -6.38 22.08 24.12
CA CYS A 27 -5.19 21.54 23.44
C CYS A 27 -4.97 20.09 23.84
N TRP A 28 -5.97 19.24 23.59
CA TRP A 28 -5.65 17.86 23.27
C TRP A 28 -5.09 17.89 21.86
N ALA A 29 -3.78 18.10 21.76
CA ALA A 29 -3.07 17.63 20.59
C ALA A 29 -3.40 16.13 20.50
N ASP A 30 -4.08 15.75 19.43
CA ASP A 30 -4.35 14.36 19.06
C ASP A 30 -3.01 13.74 18.65
N GLY A 31 -2.13 13.58 19.65
CA GLY A 31 -0.75 13.13 19.53
C GLY A 31 -0.58 11.74 20.15
N GLY A 32 -1.64 10.93 20.09
CA GLY A 32 -1.53 9.50 20.37
C GLY A 32 -0.65 8.84 19.32
N GLY A 33 0.18 7.88 19.75
CA GLY A 33 1.01 7.10 18.82
C GLY A 33 0.15 6.42 17.74
N LEU A 34 0.75 6.07 16.60
CA LEU A 34 0.03 5.43 15.48
C LEU A 34 -0.86 4.25 15.94
N ALA A 35 -0.34 3.42 16.83
CA ALA A 35 -1.04 2.30 17.44
C ALA A 35 -2.36 2.68 18.13
N GLU A 36 -2.43 3.85 18.77
CA GLU A 36 -3.64 4.32 19.48
C GLU A 36 -4.75 4.73 18.51
N ARG A 37 -4.37 5.12 17.29
CA ARG A 37 -5.30 5.51 16.23
C ARG A 37 -5.84 4.30 15.44
N VAL A 38 -5.23 3.13 15.59
CA VAL A 38 -5.70 1.89 14.95
C VAL A 38 -6.90 1.35 15.72
N ILE A 39 -8.04 1.26 15.03
CA ILE A 39 -9.28 0.73 15.62
C ILE A 39 -9.41 -0.78 15.43
N TRP A 40 -8.75 -1.33 14.41
CA TRP A 40 -8.86 -2.74 14.05
C TRP A 40 -7.68 -3.18 13.17
N ALA A 41 -7.08 -4.33 13.47
CA ALA A 41 -5.96 -4.89 12.71
C ALA A 41 -5.97 -6.43 12.78
N VAL A 42 -5.68 -7.09 11.67
CA VAL A 42 -5.68 -8.55 11.52
C VAL A 42 -4.50 -9.01 10.66
N ASN A 43 -3.79 -10.03 11.15
CA ASN A 43 -2.84 -10.80 10.36
C ASN A 43 -3.59 -11.97 9.69
N ALA A 44 -3.76 -11.92 8.37
CA ALA A 44 -4.56 -12.88 7.64
C ALA A 44 -3.75 -14.17 7.39
N GLY A 45 -4.35 -15.31 7.72
CA GLY A 45 -3.72 -16.63 7.64
C GLY A 45 -2.64 -16.88 8.69
N GLY A 46 -2.42 -15.96 9.63
CA GLY A 46 -1.36 -16.03 10.63
C GLY A 46 -1.83 -15.80 12.07
N GLU A 47 -0.88 -15.97 12.99
CA GLU A 47 -1.04 -15.68 14.42
C GLU A 47 -1.00 -14.17 14.71
N ALA A 48 -1.37 -13.79 15.93
CA ALA A 48 -1.27 -12.40 16.38
C ALA A 48 0.18 -11.91 16.36
N HIS A 49 0.39 -10.66 15.95
CA HIS A 49 1.70 -10.04 15.82
C HIS A 49 1.62 -8.53 16.11
N THR A 50 2.67 -7.95 16.66
CA THR A 50 2.76 -6.50 16.87
C THR A 50 3.91 -5.97 16.03
N ASP A 51 3.61 -5.00 15.17
CA ASP A 51 4.60 -4.43 14.26
C ASP A 51 5.56 -3.45 14.98
N MET A 52 6.58 -2.99 14.26
CA MET A 52 7.57 -2.04 14.78
C MET A 52 6.98 -0.67 15.16
N HIS A 53 5.78 -0.34 14.67
CA HIS A 53 5.06 0.90 14.98
C HIS A 53 4.08 0.73 16.16
N GLY A 54 4.05 -0.45 16.78
CA GLY A 54 3.20 -0.79 17.92
C GLY A 54 1.78 -1.20 17.54
N ILE A 55 1.46 -1.38 16.25
CA ILE A 55 0.16 -1.83 15.80
C ILE A 55 0.02 -3.32 16.13
N HIS A 56 -0.96 -3.64 16.99
CA HIS A 56 -1.25 -5.02 17.36
C HIS A 56 -2.24 -5.67 16.39
N PHE A 57 -1.72 -6.47 15.46
CA PHE A 57 -2.50 -7.33 14.56
C PHE A 57 -3.02 -8.55 15.32
N LYS A 58 -4.34 -8.72 15.32
CA LYS A 58 -4.98 -9.89 15.93
C LYS A 58 -4.80 -11.12 15.04
N LYS A 59 -4.83 -12.30 15.67
CA LYS A 59 -4.97 -13.57 14.98
C LYS A 59 -6.18 -13.53 14.05
N ASP A 60 -6.07 -14.19 12.91
CA ASP A 60 -7.12 -14.23 11.90
C ASP A 60 -8.47 -14.77 12.44
N PRO A 61 -9.55 -13.94 12.45
CA PRO A 61 -10.86 -14.36 12.94
C PRO A 61 -11.58 -15.38 12.05
N LEU A 62 -11.13 -15.55 10.80
CA LEU A 62 -11.69 -16.49 9.82
C LEU A 62 -11.01 -17.87 9.85
N GLU A 63 -9.99 -18.05 10.69
CA GLU A 63 -9.32 -19.34 10.82
C GLU A 63 -10.30 -20.45 11.22
N GLY A 64 -10.22 -21.57 10.49
CA GLY A 64 -11.13 -22.71 10.66
C GLY A 64 -12.58 -22.48 10.21
N LYS A 65 -12.90 -21.30 9.65
CA LYS A 65 -14.26 -20.94 9.22
C LYS A 65 -14.39 -20.69 7.73
N LEU A 66 -13.51 -19.87 7.15
CA LEU A 66 -13.63 -19.43 5.74
C LEU A 66 -12.25 -19.25 5.10
N GLY A 67 -12.10 -19.71 3.86
CA GLY A 67 -10.85 -19.64 3.12
C GLY A 67 -9.74 -20.53 3.69
N LYS A 68 -8.58 -20.47 3.05
CA LYS A 68 -7.38 -21.24 3.38
C LYS A 68 -6.30 -20.29 3.86
N ALA A 69 -5.70 -20.62 5.01
CA ALA A 69 -4.49 -19.97 5.50
C ALA A 69 -3.27 -20.58 4.79
N SER A 70 -2.28 -19.75 4.46
CA SER A 70 -1.03 -20.16 3.83
C SER A 70 0.12 -19.43 4.51
N ASP A 71 1.16 -20.20 4.85
CA ASP A 71 2.44 -19.75 5.40
C ASP A 71 3.57 -19.89 4.37
N TYR A 72 3.23 -20.08 3.09
CA TYR A 72 4.20 -20.33 2.03
C TYR A 72 5.26 -19.24 1.92
N GLY A 73 4.90 -17.98 2.23
CA GLY A 73 5.81 -16.84 2.21
C GLY A 73 6.89 -16.88 3.29
N VAL A 74 6.72 -17.63 4.38
CA VAL A 74 7.65 -17.66 5.54
C VAL A 74 9.07 -18.09 5.14
N ARG A 75 9.20 -18.86 4.06
CA ARG A 75 10.49 -19.32 3.53
C ARG A 75 11.22 -18.31 2.63
N LEU A 76 10.59 -17.16 2.36
CA LEU A 76 11.09 -16.15 1.43
C LEU A 76 11.31 -14.83 2.17
N PRO A 77 12.43 -14.13 1.93
CA PRO A 77 12.58 -12.76 2.41
C PRO A 77 11.61 -11.85 1.63
N ILE A 78 10.85 -11.03 2.35
CA ILE A 78 9.96 -10.05 1.71
C ILE A 78 10.68 -8.70 1.61
N LEU A 79 10.97 -8.28 0.38
CA LEU A 79 11.57 -6.98 0.10
C LEU A 79 10.64 -5.84 0.51
N ARG A 80 11.21 -4.66 0.76
CA ARG A 80 10.53 -3.43 1.21
C ARG A 80 9.92 -3.44 2.62
N SER A 81 10.07 -4.54 3.36
CA SER A 81 9.55 -4.69 4.73
C SER A 81 10.67 -4.85 5.75
N SER A 82 10.44 -4.37 6.98
CA SER A 82 11.37 -4.56 8.08
C SER A 82 11.43 -6.04 8.46
N PRO A 83 12.57 -6.58 8.94
CA PRO A 83 12.67 -7.99 9.34
C PRO A 83 11.64 -8.43 10.38
N GLU A 84 11.26 -7.53 11.28
CA GLU A 84 10.29 -7.80 12.35
C GLU A 84 8.86 -7.90 11.80
N ASP A 85 8.53 -7.10 10.79
CA ASP A 85 7.19 -7.04 10.20
C ASP A 85 6.99 -7.98 9.00
N GLN A 86 8.03 -8.71 8.56
CA GLN A 86 7.94 -9.62 7.41
C GLN A 86 6.79 -10.61 7.56
N ILE A 87 6.50 -11.05 8.79
CA ILE A 87 5.42 -12.00 9.05
C ILE A 87 4.06 -11.51 8.52
N LEU A 88 3.81 -10.20 8.54
CA LEU A 88 2.57 -9.57 8.04
C LEU A 88 2.43 -9.62 6.52
N TYR A 89 3.49 -10.00 5.82
CA TYR A 89 3.53 -10.20 4.37
C TYR A 89 3.80 -11.66 3.98
N GLN A 90 4.22 -12.50 4.93
CA GLN A 90 4.59 -13.90 4.69
C GLN A 90 3.42 -14.86 4.90
N THR A 91 2.49 -14.54 5.80
CA THR A 91 1.23 -15.27 5.96
C THR A 91 0.15 -14.63 5.11
N GLU A 92 -0.75 -15.45 4.58
CA GLU A 92 -1.87 -14.98 3.78
C GLU A 92 -3.12 -15.83 3.99
N ARG A 93 -4.29 -15.21 3.82
CA ARG A 93 -5.54 -15.92 3.58
C ARG A 93 -5.98 -15.73 2.15
N TYR A 94 -6.34 -16.83 1.49
CA TYR A 94 -6.98 -16.82 0.19
C TYR A 94 -8.25 -17.67 0.20
N ASN A 95 -9.13 -17.47 -0.76
CA ASN A 95 -10.32 -18.30 -0.90
C ASN A 95 -10.65 -18.53 -2.39
N GLU A 96 -11.30 -19.66 -2.69
CA GLU A 96 -11.71 -20.00 -4.07
C GLU A 96 -12.87 -19.11 -4.55
N ASP A 97 -13.63 -18.55 -3.62
CA ASP A 97 -14.72 -17.60 -3.82
C ASP A 97 -14.42 -16.24 -3.15
N THR A 98 -15.27 -15.25 -3.41
CA THR A 98 -15.26 -13.97 -2.70
C THR A 98 -15.35 -14.17 -1.19
N PHE A 99 -14.49 -13.47 -0.44
CA PHE A 99 -14.50 -13.48 1.02
C PHE A 99 -14.16 -12.08 1.55
N GLY A 100 -14.39 -11.85 2.84
CA GLY A 100 -14.12 -10.54 3.42
C GLY A 100 -14.09 -10.51 4.93
N TYR A 101 -13.76 -9.33 5.46
CA TYR A 101 -13.75 -9.03 6.88
C TYR A 101 -14.82 -7.98 7.22
N GLU A 102 -15.41 -8.10 8.41
CA GLU A 102 -16.30 -7.08 8.98
C GLU A 102 -15.55 -6.29 10.05
N VAL A 103 -15.46 -4.97 9.87
CA VAL A 103 -14.83 -4.05 10.83
C VAL A 103 -15.92 -3.19 11.48
N PRO A 104 -16.15 -3.31 12.80
CA PRO A 104 -17.12 -2.47 13.49
C PRO A 104 -16.55 -1.06 13.68
N ILE A 105 -17.24 -0.04 13.17
CA ILE A 105 -16.86 1.37 13.32
C ILE A 105 -18.02 2.14 13.94
N ARG A 106 -17.79 2.75 15.10
CA ARG A 106 -18.83 3.44 15.89
C ARG A 106 -18.73 4.96 15.81
N GLU A 107 -17.55 5.48 15.54
CA GLU A 107 -17.28 6.91 15.53
C GLU A 107 -17.28 7.46 14.11
N GLU A 108 -17.75 8.69 13.97
CA GLU A 108 -17.57 9.46 12.76
C GLU A 108 -16.14 10.00 12.69
N GLY A 109 -15.60 10.12 11.48
CA GLY A 109 -14.22 10.55 11.29
C GLY A 109 -13.70 10.19 9.90
N ASP A 110 -12.46 10.61 9.68
CA ASP A 110 -11.67 10.23 8.52
C ASP A 110 -10.78 9.04 8.90
N TYR A 111 -10.78 8.03 8.04
CA TYR A 111 -10.15 6.75 8.28
C TYR A 111 -9.33 6.32 7.08
N ILE A 112 -8.32 5.50 7.35
CA ILE A 112 -7.50 4.85 6.34
C ILE A 112 -7.63 3.34 6.54
N LEU A 113 -7.98 2.63 5.46
CA LEU A 113 -7.81 1.18 5.36
C LEU A 113 -6.48 0.90 4.67
N VAL A 114 -5.60 0.14 5.31
CA VAL A 114 -4.35 -0.33 4.72
C VAL A 114 -4.43 -1.83 4.54
N LEU A 115 -4.21 -2.29 3.32
CA LEU A 115 -4.21 -3.69 2.92
C LEU A 115 -2.80 -4.08 2.53
N LYS A 116 -2.25 -5.08 3.19
CA LYS A 116 -0.89 -5.57 2.98
C LYS A 116 -0.90 -6.83 2.12
N TYR A 117 -0.05 -6.84 1.11
CA TYR A 117 0.09 -7.91 0.14
C TYR A 117 1.56 -8.21 -0.16
N ALA A 118 1.85 -9.46 -0.52
CA ALA A 118 3.08 -9.84 -1.21
C ALA A 118 2.80 -11.03 -2.13
N GLU A 119 3.19 -10.98 -3.40
CA GLU A 119 3.05 -12.17 -4.27
C GLU A 119 4.24 -13.11 -4.05
N VAL A 120 3.96 -14.33 -3.58
CA VAL A 120 4.98 -15.31 -3.19
C VAL A 120 4.88 -16.63 -3.95
N TYR A 121 3.83 -16.82 -4.76
CA TYR A 121 3.55 -18.06 -5.45
C TYR A 121 3.68 -17.92 -6.97
N PHE A 122 3.07 -16.89 -7.54
CA PHE A 122 3.08 -16.64 -8.98
C PHE A 122 4.28 -15.80 -9.39
N ALA A 123 4.90 -16.19 -10.50
CA ALA A 123 6.12 -15.56 -11.03
C ALA A 123 5.87 -14.74 -12.31
N GLN A 124 4.60 -14.47 -12.64
CA GLN A 124 4.20 -13.70 -13.82
C GLN A 124 2.95 -12.87 -13.55
N SER A 125 2.81 -11.75 -14.27
CA SER A 125 1.61 -10.92 -14.28
C SER A 125 0.44 -11.65 -14.93
N GLN A 126 -0.78 -11.19 -14.65
CA GLN A 126 -2.06 -11.69 -15.11
C GLN A 126 -2.32 -13.15 -14.74
N GLN A 127 -1.69 -13.65 -13.66
CA GLN A 127 -1.98 -14.98 -13.10
C GLN A 127 -2.97 -14.89 -11.93
N LYS A 128 -2.90 -13.83 -11.14
CA LYS A 128 -3.79 -13.55 -10.03
C LYS A 128 -4.27 -12.11 -10.12
N VAL A 129 -5.55 -11.96 -10.43
CA VAL A 129 -6.20 -10.66 -10.55
C VAL A 129 -7.55 -10.74 -9.85
N PHE A 130 -7.80 -9.81 -8.93
CA PHE A 130 -9.02 -9.74 -8.15
C PHE A 130 -9.38 -8.30 -7.82
N ASP A 131 -10.63 -8.04 -7.45
CA ASP A 131 -11.05 -6.71 -7.01
C ASP A 131 -11.09 -6.65 -5.48
N VAL A 132 -10.96 -5.46 -4.93
CA VAL A 132 -11.22 -5.16 -3.53
C VAL A 132 -12.42 -4.21 -3.45
N ARG A 133 -13.39 -4.59 -2.63
CA ARG A 133 -14.58 -3.78 -2.32
C ARG A 133 -14.61 -3.37 -0.87
N LEU A 134 -15.12 -2.18 -0.64
CA LEU A 134 -15.39 -1.61 0.65
C LEU A 134 -16.88 -1.25 0.68
N ASN A 135 -17.67 -2.02 1.42
CA ASN A 135 -19.11 -2.13 1.23
C ASN A 135 -19.43 -2.42 -0.25
N ASP A 136 -20.35 -1.65 -0.86
CA ASP A 136 -20.75 -1.82 -2.25
C ASP A 136 -19.81 -1.10 -3.25
N HIS A 137 -18.73 -0.48 -2.77
CA HIS A 137 -17.81 0.33 -3.59
C HIS A 137 -16.57 -0.47 -3.98
N VAL A 138 -16.24 -0.54 -5.26
CA VAL A 138 -14.98 -1.11 -5.74
C VAL A 138 -13.87 -0.08 -5.52
N VAL A 139 -12.96 -0.37 -4.59
CA VAL A 139 -11.87 0.55 -4.20
C VAL A 139 -10.55 0.23 -4.88
N VAL A 140 -10.31 -1.05 -5.21
CA VAL A 140 -9.18 -1.46 -6.03
C VAL A 140 -9.74 -2.40 -7.08
N LYS A 141 -9.50 -2.09 -8.35
CA LYS A 141 -10.00 -2.88 -9.47
C LYS A 141 -8.83 -3.57 -10.17
N ASP A 142 -9.03 -4.83 -10.58
CA ASP A 142 -8.08 -5.64 -11.32
C ASP A 142 -6.70 -5.67 -10.64
N LEU A 143 -6.66 -5.88 -9.32
CA LEU A 143 -5.42 -5.90 -8.54
C LEU A 143 -4.57 -7.12 -8.92
N ASP A 144 -3.43 -6.85 -9.55
CA ASP A 144 -2.35 -7.80 -9.78
C ASP A 144 -1.12 -7.39 -8.97
N ILE A 145 -0.85 -8.13 -7.89
CA ILE A 145 0.26 -7.83 -6.98
C ILE A 145 1.62 -8.03 -7.69
N PHE A 146 1.74 -9.05 -8.55
CA PHE A 146 2.97 -9.31 -9.28
C PHE A 146 3.28 -8.20 -10.27
N GLU A 147 2.27 -7.71 -10.99
CA GLU A 147 2.44 -6.60 -11.94
C GLU A 147 2.89 -5.31 -11.22
N ARG A 148 2.43 -5.09 -9.97
CA ARG A 148 2.77 -3.90 -9.18
C ARG A 148 4.20 -3.92 -8.63
N VAL A 149 4.61 -5.02 -8.01
CA VAL A 149 5.84 -5.07 -7.21
C VAL A 149 6.74 -6.29 -7.48
N GLY A 150 6.32 -7.18 -8.39
CA GLY A 150 7.01 -8.43 -8.67
C GLY A 150 6.85 -9.48 -7.57
N HIS A 151 7.82 -10.38 -7.51
CA HIS A 151 7.81 -11.53 -6.60
C HIS A 151 8.51 -11.22 -5.27
N SER A 152 7.93 -11.67 -4.15
CA SER A 152 8.46 -11.54 -2.79
C SER A 152 8.77 -10.09 -2.38
N THR A 153 7.90 -9.17 -2.80
CA THR A 153 8.00 -7.75 -2.46
C THR A 153 6.73 -7.30 -1.76
N ALA A 154 6.87 -6.53 -0.68
CA ALA A 154 5.73 -5.95 0.03
C ALA A 154 5.03 -4.88 -0.83
N HIS A 155 3.70 -4.92 -0.81
CA HIS A 155 2.81 -3.96 -1.46
C HIS A 155 1.68 -3.59 -0.51
N ASP A 156 1.43 -2.29 -0.37
CA ASP A 156 0.36 -1.75 0.47
C ASP A 156 -0.63 -1.00 -0.41
N GLU A 157 -1.90 -1.40 -0.38
CA GLU A 157 -3.00 -0.61 -0.93
C GLU A 157 -3.60 0.24 0.19
N ILE A 158 -3.60 1.56 -0.02
CA ILE A 158 -4.04 2.54 0.97
C ILE A 158 -5.32 3.19 0.48
N VAL A 159 -6.41 2.97 1.22
CA VAL A 159 -7.76 3.41 0.85
C VAL A 159 -8.28 4.39 1.90
N PRO A 160 -8.24 5.71 1.63
CA PRO A 160 -8.89 6.70 2.48
C PRO A 160 -10.41 6.67 2.34
N PHE A 161 -11.12 6.74 3.45
CA PHE A 161 -12.58 6.86 3.49
C PHE A 161 -13.01 7.73 4.67
N SER A 162 -14.22 8.28 4.61
CA SER A 162 -14.78 9.09 5.69
C SER A 162 -16.19 8.61 6.07
N ILE A 163 -16.50 8.70 7.36
CA ILE A 163 -17.83 8.41 7.89
C ILE A 163 -18.38 9.69 8.52
N ARG A 164 -19.46 10.23 7.97
CA ARG A 164 -20.11 11.46 8.46
C ARG A 164 -21.62 11.33 8.38
N ARG A 165 -22.32 11.64 9.48
CA ARG A 165 -23.78 11.59 9.59
C ARG A 165 -24.38 10.27 9.11
N GLY A 166 -23.76 9.15 9.48
CA GLY A 166 -24.17 7.80 9.06
C GLY A 166 -24.01 7.50 7.56
N LYS A 167 -23.17 8.26 6.85
CA LYS A 167 -22.81 7.99 5.45
C LYS A 167 -21.33 7.67 5.35
N LEU A 168 -21.01 6.68 4.53
CA LEU A 168 -19.65 6.33 4.14
C LEU A 168 -19.35 7.05 2.82
N SER A 169 -18.19 7.69 2.73
CA SER A 169 -17.67 8.23 1.49
C SER A 169 -16.29 7.66 1.19
N VAL A 170 -16.12 7.13 -0.01
CA VAL A 170 -14.87 6.53 -0.51
C VAL A 170 -14.75 6.81 -2.00
N GLN A 171 -13.59 7.28 -2.45
CA GLN A 171 -13.31 7.60 -3.87
C GLN A 171 -14.36 8.50 -4.56
N GLY A 172 -15.00 9.40 -3.81
CA GLY A 172 -16.04 10.30 -4.32
C GLY A 172 -17.44 9.67 -4.40
N GLU A 173 -17.57 8.37 -4.16
CA GLU A 173 -18.86 7.71 -3.99
C GLU A 173 -19.34 7.82 -2.54
N VAL A 174 -20.66 7.79 -2.36
CA VAL A 174 -21.30 7.93 -1.04
C VAL A 174 -22.40 6.89 -0.89
N SER A 175 -22.37 6.16 0.23
CA SER A 175 -23.41 5.19 0.60
C SER A 175 -23.84 5.36 2.07
N THR A 176 -24.93 4.68 2.42
CA THR A 176 -25.38 4.58 3.81
C THR A 176 -24.44 3.68 4.62
N PHE A 177 -24.06 4.11 5.81
CA PHE A 177 -23.22 3.34 6.72
C PHE A 177 -24.03 2.82 7.92
N ASN A 178 -23.96 1.52 8.18
CA ASN A 178 -24.74 0.85 9.22
C ASN A 178 -23.92 0.49 10.48
N GLY A 179 -22.75 1.09 10.66
CA GLY A 179 -21.84 0.80 11.77
C GLY A 179 -20.88 -0.37 11.52
N LYS A 180 -20.98 -1.04 10.37
CA LYS A 180 -20.06 -2.08 9.94
C LYS A 180 -19.48 -1.74 8.58
N LEU A 181 -18.17 -1.80 8.49
CA LEU A 181 -17.41 -1.72 7.25
C LEU A 181 -17.13 -3.14 6.78
N THR A 182 -17.56 -3.50 5.58
CA THR A 182 -17.20 -4.78 4.96
C THR A 182 -16.07 -4.56 3.98
N VAL A 183 -15.00 -5.33 4.12
CA VAL A 183 -13.87 -5.34 3.19
C VAL A 183 -13.90 -6.69 2.47
N GLU A 184 -14.25 -6.70 1.19
CA GLU A 184 -14.42 -7.91 0.40
C GLU A 184 -13.33 -8.01 -0.67
N PHE A 185 -12.73 -9.19 -0.78
CA PHE A 185 -11.82 -9.55 -1.85
C PHE A 185 -12.59 -10.41 -2.85
N VAL A 186 -12.91 -9.81 -3.99
CA VAL A 186 -13.86 -10.34 -4.96
C VAL A 186 -13.14 -11.24 -5.94
N LYS A 187 -13.64 -12.47 -6.07
CA LYS A 187 -13.09 -13.43 -7.02
C LYS A 187 -13.28 -12.94 -8.46
N GLY A 188 -12.14 -12.71 -9.14
CA GLY A 188 -12.08 -12.44 -10.58
C GLY A 188 -12.07 -13.71 -11.42
N TYR A 189 -11.82 -13.55 -12.73
CA TYR A 189 -11.71 -14.66 -13.68
C TYR A 189 -10.42 -15.51 -13.51
N TYR A 190 -9.38 -14.90 -12.95
CA TYR A 190 -8.06 -15.51 -12.78
C TYR A 190 -7.98 -16.35 -11.50
N ASP A 191 -6.83 -16.38 -10.83
CA ASP A 191 -6.66 -17.11 -9.58
C ASP A 191 -7.35 -16.43 -8.36
N ASN A 192 -7.17 -17.00 -7.18
CA ASN A 192 -7.95 -16.71 -5.99
C ASN A 192 -7.57 -15.37 -5.35
N PRO A 193 -8.56 -14.59 -4.87
CA PRO A 193 -8.29 -13.40 -4.06
C PRO A 193 -7.54 -13.79 -2.79
N LYS A 194 -6.66 -12.90 -2.34
CA LYS A 194 -5.87 -13.11 -1.12
C LYS A 194 -5.58 -11.80 -0.41
N VAL A 195 -5.18 -11.87 0.85
CA VAL A 195 -4.62 -10.74 1.62
C VAL A 195 -3.66 -11.28 2.69
N CYS A 196 -2.61 -10.52 3.00
CA CYS A 196 -1.62 -10.91 4.00
C CYS A 196 -1.93 -10.33 5.38
N ALA A 197 -2.20 -9.03 5.44
CA ALA A 197 -2.68 -8.37 6.65
C ALA A 197 -3.51 -7.15 6.28
N LEU A 198 -4.29 -6.65 7.23
CA LEU A 198 -5.01 -5.39 7.05
C LEU A 198 -5.24 -4.70 8.38
N TYR A 199 -5.31 -3.37 8.34
CA TYR A 199 -5.71 -2.58 9.48
C TYR A 199 -6.49 -1.34 9.06
N VAL A 200 -7.30 -0.84 9.99
CA VAL A 200 -8.07 0.39 9.86
C VAL A 200 -7.65 1.33 10.98
N MET A 201 -7.29 2.55 10.60
CA MET A 201 -6.89 3.60 11.53
C MET A 201 -7.66 4.89 11.27
N LYS A 202 -7.78 5.71 12.32
CA LYS A 202 -8.29 7.08 12.22
C LYS A 202 -7.13 8.01 11.85
N GLY A 203 -7.34 8.90 10.88
CA GLY A 203 -6.30 9.82 10.43
C GLY A 203 -6.32 10.08 8.93
N THR A 204 -5.22 10.63 8.43
CA THR A 204 -5.03 10.96 7.01
C THR A 204 -3.91 10.12 6.39
N LEU A 205 -3.70 10.28 5.08
CA LEU A 205 -2.70 9.52 4.33
C LEU A 205 -1.28 9.69 4.88
N ASP A 206 -0.97 10.90 5.38
CA ASP A 206 0.36 11.25 5.91
C ASP A 206 0.73 10.47 7.17
N ASP A 207 -0.26 9.90 7.86
CA ASP A 207 -0.07 9.13 9.08
C ASP A 207 0.36 7.68 8.81
N VAL A 208 0.23 7.20 7.58
CA VAL A 208 0.49 5.80 7.23
C VAL A 208 1.99 5.56 7.11
N PRO A 209 2.56 4.58 7.82
CA PRO A 209 3.96 4.18 7.63
C PRO A 209 4.23 3.76 6.20
N LYS A 210 5.26 4.35 5.59
CA LYS A 210 5.68 4.03 4.23
C LYS A 210 6.58 2.80 4.22
N LEU A 211 6.39 1.94 3.22
CA LEU A 211 7.30 0.83 2.93
C LEU A 211 8.70 1.34 2.58
N GLN A 212 9.71 0.50 2.79
CA GLN A 212 11.07 0.83 2.34
C GLN A 212 11.09 0.96 0.80
N PRO A 213 11.99 1.78 0.22
CA PRO A 213 12.11 1.93 -1.22
C PRO A 213 12.36 0.59 -1.91
N HIS A 214 11.89 0.45 -3.15
CA HIS A 214 12.13 -0.76 -3.92
C HIS A 214 13.60 -0.79 -4.37
N PRO A 215 14.35 -1.89 -4.15
CA PRO A 215 15.69 -2.04 -4.67
C PRO A 215 15.68 -1.89 -6.20
N GLY A 216 16.18 -0.77 -6.73
CA GLY A 216 16.25 -0.50 -8.16
C GLY A 216 15.18 0.43 -8.78
N LEU A 217 14.20 0.94 -8.02
CA LEU A 217 13.29 2.01 -8.50
C LEU A 217 13.67 3.41 -7.98
N GLU A 218 14.57 3.53 -7.02
CA GLU A 218 15.08 4.83 -6.52
C GLU A 218 15.53 5.73 -7.68
N LYS A 219 16.22 5.14 -8.67
CA LYS A 219 16.68 5.85 -9.86
C LYS A 219 15.55 6.36 -10.77
N ARG A 220 14.35 5.79 -10.69
CA ARG A 220 13.23 6.16 -11.57
C ARG A 220 12.35 7.24 -10.93
N GLU A 221 12.12 7.18 -9.63
CA GLU A 221 11.38 8.22 -8.89
C GLU A 221 12.18 9.53 -8.87
N GLU A 222 13.50 9.49 -8.66
CA GLU A 222 14.37 10.67 -8.77
C GLU A 222 14.31 11.32 -10.16
N LEU A 223 14.28 10.51 -11.23
CA LEU A 223 14.18 11.01 -12.61
C LEU A 223 12.80 11.59 -12.93
N GLU A 224 11.72 11.01 -12.39
CA GLU A 224 10.35 11.50 -12.58
C GLU A 224 10.14 12.82 -11.80
N GLU A 225 10.71 12.96 -10.58
CA GLU A 225 10.71 14.23 -9.82
C GLU A 225 11.55 15.32 -10.51
N GLU A 226 12.72 14.98 -11.06
CA GLU A 226 13.55 15.92 -11.85
C GLU A 226 12.83 16.40 -13.13
N GLU A 227 12.11 15.50 -13.83
CA GLU A 227 11.32 15.85 -15.02
C GLU A 227 10.12 16.76 -14.68
N GLU A 228 9.47 16.55 -13.54
CA GLU A 228 8.37 17.41 -13.06
C GLU A 228 8.88 18.81 -12.67
N GLU A 229 10.00 18.92 -11.95
CA GLU A 229 10.62 20.20 -11.59
C GLU A 229 11.09 21.00 -12.83
N GLU A 230 11.67 20.34 -13.85
CA GLU A 230 12.04 21.00 -15.11
C GLU A 230 10.80 21.49 -15.88
N SER A 231 9.67 20.77 -15.78
CA SER A 231 8.43 21.16 -16.44
C SER A 231 7.76 22.39 -15.81
N GLU A 232 7.83 22.54 -14.48
CA GLU A 232 7.31 23.72 -13.77
C GLU A 232 8.21 24.96 -13.93
N ALA A 233 9.54 24.77 -14.05
CA ALA A 233 10.49 25.85 -14.30
C ALA A 233 10.38 26.45 -15.73
N GLY A 234 9.79 25.73 -16.69
CA GLY A 234 9.67 26.14 -18.09
C GLY A 234 8.48 27.07 -18.42
N GLU A 235 7.52 27.27 -17.51
CA GLU A 235 6.27 27.99 -17.83
C GLU A 235 6.25 29.49 -17.45
N GLU A 236 7.26 30.05 -16.77
CA GLU A 236 7.35 31.51 -16.54
C GLU A 236 7.99 32.25 -17.73
N GLY A 237 7.29 32.27 -18.88
CA GLY A 237 7.90 32.82 -20.10
C GLY A 237 7.01 33.17 -21.30
N GLY A 238 5.82 33.78 -21.13
CA GLY A 238 5.25 34.65 -22.19
C GLY A 238 3.76 34.51 -22.56
N LYS A 239 3.04 35.64 -22.37
CA LYS A 239 1.72 36.09 -22.85
C LYS A 239 0.92 35.28 -23.92
N LYS A 240 -0.30 34.90 -23.50
CA LYS A 240 -1.64 34.93 -24.16
C LYS A 240 -1.75 34.87 -25.70
N SER A 241 -2.37 33.78 -26.19
CA SER A 241 -3.41 33.83 -27.23
C SER A 241 -4.41 32.67 -27.10
N THR A 242 -5.68 32.99 -27.28
CA THR A 242 -6.88 32.14 -27.20
C THR A 242 -6.95 31.02 -28.26
N SER A 243 -7.41 29.82 -27.85
CA SER A 243 -8.56 29.07 -28.40
C SER A 243 -8.36 27.55 -28.54
N THR A 244 -9.42 26.83 -28.18
CA THR A 244 -9.84 25.48 -28.64
C THR A 244 -9.07 24.26 -28.11
N ALA A 245 -9.80 23.40 -27.37
CA ALA A 245 -9.39 22.02 -27.08
C ALA A 245 -9.03 21.25 -28.35
N PRO A 246 -8.10 20.27 -28.28
CA PRO A 246 -8.59 18.89 -28.33
C PRO A 246 -7.78 17.85 -27.53
N LYS A 247 -8.48 16.73 -27.29
CA LYS A 247 -8.02 15.39 -26.88
C LYS A 247 -6.59 15.05 -27.34
N TYR A 248 -5.70 14.72 -26.40
CA TYR A 248 -4.44 14.05 -26.76
C TYR A 248 -4.69 12.55 -26.98
N ARG A 249 -4.69 12.21 -28.26
CA ARG A 249 -4.61 10.85 -28.78
C ARG A 249 -3.20 10.36 -28.52
N VAL A 250 -3.03 9.31 -27.73
CA VAL A 250 -1.74 8.63 -27.55
C VAL A 250 -1.21 8.25 -28.94
N GLN A 251 -0.18 8.95 -29.42
CA GLN A 251 0.59 8.48 -30.55
C GLN A 251 1.47 7.35 -30.05
N SER A 252 1.11 6.13 -30.45
CA SER A 252 1.99 4.97 -30.33
C SER A 252 3.30 5.26 -31.06
N GLY A 253 4.38 5.50 -30.32
CA GLY A 253 5.72 5.38 -30.88
C GLY A 253 5.93 3.97 -31.43
N PRO A 254 6.90 3.76 -32.33
CA PRO A 254 7.29 2.41 -32.72
C PRO A 254 7.63 1.61 -31.46
N ARG A 255 7.02 0.43 -31.28
CA ARG A 255 7.38 -0.48 -30.18
C ARG A 255 8.88 -0.73 -30.25
N THR A 256 9.63 -0.19 -29.30
CA THR A 256 11.03 -0.54 -29.09
C THR A 256 11.09 -2.05 -28.86
N PRO A 257 11.75 -2.82 -29.74
CA PRO A 257 11.96 -4.23 -29.50
C PRO A 257 12.73 -4.36 -28.19
N ASN A 258 12.26 -5.24 -27.31
CA ASN A 258 12.92 -5.51 -26.03
C ASN A 258 14.42 -5.77 -26.28
N PRO A 259 15.36 -4.99 -25.71
CA PRO A 259 16.79 -5.09 -26.00
C PRO A 259 17.41 -6.43 -25.58
N TYR A 260 16.68 -7.25 -24.83
CA TYR A 260 17.08 -8.59 -24.40
C TYR A 260 16.37 -9.73 -25.15
N ALA A 261 15.53 -9.43 -26.15
CA ALA A 261 14.87 -10.47 -26.95
C ALA A 261 15.83 -11.24 -27.88
N ALA A 262 17.07 -10.76 -28.04
CA ALA A 262 18.07 -11.34 -28.95
C ALA A 262 19.13 -12.18 -28.23
N ASP A 263 18.86 -12.70 -27.02
CA ASP A 263 19.83 -13.52 -26.31
C ASP A 263 19.84 -14.98 -26.83
N ASN A 264 20.35 -15.15 -28.05
CA ASN A 264 20.69 -16.46 -28.63
C ASN A 264 21.99 -17.05 -28.02
N SER A 265 22.48 -16.48 -26.91
CA SER A 265 23.71 -16.91 -26.21
C SER A 265 23.63 -18.35 -25.69
N SER A 266 22.42 -18.84 -25.42
CA SER A 266 22.16 -20.23 -25.00
C SER A 266 22.43 -21.28 -26.10
N LEU A 267 22.40 -20.90 -27.37
CA LEU A 267 22.72 -21.79 -28.51
C LEU A 267 24.18 -21.71 -28.96
N MET A 268 24.90 -20.64 -28.64
CA MET A 268 26.30 -20.47 -29.03
C MET A 268 27.25 -21.32 -28.17
N PHE A 269 26.95 -21.50 -26.89
CA PHE A 269 27.80 -22.26 -25.97
C PHE A 269 27.89 -23.76 -26.30
N PRO A 270 26.78 -24.48 -26.61
CA PRO A 270 26.85 -25.88 -27.02
C PRO A 270 27.60 -26.09 -28.34
N ILE A 271 27.46 -25.15 -29.29
CA ILE A 271 28.11 -25.24 -30.62
C ILE A 271 29.62 -25.06 -30.51
N LEU A 272 30.08 -24.09 -29.70
CA LEU A 272 31.51 -23.88 -29.47
C LEU A 272 32.17 -25.05 -28.74
N VAL A 273 31.46 -25.67 -27.78
CA VAL A 273 31.92 -26.89 -27.11
C VAL A 273 31.96 -28.07 -28.09
N ALA A 274 30.98 -28.20 -28.99
CA ALA A 274 30.98 -29.24 -30.02
C ALA A 274 32.19 -29.10 -30.97
N PHE A 275 32.49 -27.90 -31.47
CA PHE A 275 33.68 -27.70 -32.32
C PHE A 275 35.01 -27.86 -31.56
N GLY A 276 35.07 -27.40 -30.31
CA GLY A 276 36.27 -27.51 -29.46
C GLY A 276 36.66 -28.95 -29.12
N VAL A 277 35.69 -29.87 -29.04
CA VAL A 277 35.93 -31.29 -28.77
C VAL A 277 36.04 -32.11 -30.07
N PHE A 278 35.34 -31.72 -31.14
CA PHE A 278 35.33 -32.47 -32.40
C PHE A 278 36.61 -32.31 -33.22
N ILE A 279 37.23 -31.13 -33.25
CA ILE A 279 38.44 -30.89 -34.05
C ILE A 279 39.66 -31.68 -33.52
N PRO A 280 39.94 -31.72 -32.20
CA PRO A 280 41.06 -32.50 -31.67
C PRO A 280 40.82 -34.02 -31.77
N THR A 281 39.57 -34.47 -31.58
CA THR A 281 39.24 -35.91 -31.66
C THR A 281 39.32 -36.44 -33.09
N LEU A 282 38.94 -35.64 -34.09
CA LEU A 282 39.12 -35.96 -35.50
C LEU A 282 40.61 -36.03 -35.88
N PHE A 283 41.44 -35.12 -35.36
CA PHE A 283 42.89 -35.14 -35.59
C PHE A 283 43.57 -36.37 -34.95
N CYS A 284 43.10 -36.79 -33.77
CA CYS A 284 43.59 -37.99 -33.09
C CYS A 284 43.12 -39.31 -33.75
N LEU A 285 41.93 -39.34 -34.37
CA LEU A 285 41.37 -40.54 -35.01
C LEU A 285 41.81 -40.71 -36.47
N CYS A 286 42.13 -39.63 -37.18
CA CYS A 286 42.47 -39.68 -38.61
C CYS A 286 43.97 -39.90 -38.92
N ARG A 287 44.85 -40.06 -37.91
CA ARG A 287 46.31 -40.29 -38.07
C ARG A 287 46.93 -39.54 -39.27
N LEU A 288 47.19 -38.24 -39.06
CA LEU A 288 48.28 -37.53 -39.74
C LEU A 288 49.45 -37.38 -38.76
#